data_AF-F2Q3Q8-F1
#
_entry.id   AF-F2Q3Q8-F1
#
_cell.length_a   1.000
_cell.length_b   1.000
_cell.length_c   1.000
_cell.angle_alpha   90.00
_cell.angle_beta   90.00
_cell.angle_gamma   90.00
#
_symmetry.space_group_name_H-M   'P 1'
#
loop_
_entity.id
_entity.type
_entity.pdbx_description
1 polymer ?
#
loop_
_entity_poly.entity_id
_entity_poly.type
_entity_poly.pdbx_seq_one_letter_code
_entity_poly.pdbx_strand_id
1 'polypeptide(L)'
;MAVFETQSLVAAAAALLLAYPVCKIVYNLYFHPLAKIPGPRAWAATRLPYCRALIQGTIVHDFEKLHQIYGPVVRTAPDEVTFAHGDAYNDIFRVRQGHKQFLKQPVWWARQKGQPDSILSAISPESHARIRKILAPGFTTRALRAQEPLVQKYVNLLIQRMHDKASEVEGGKRGAEFDIGPWFNFTTFDIFGELGFGESFDCLENSRYHPWIALLFNSVKAAAFISAAKFFPLVTFILMKCIPQSLKKVQQDHFQQIMDKVDRRLGWELDRPDFMSHVIKPDGTTKMPVGEVYATFMVMTTAGSETTATTLSGTMNHLVSQPESLAQLTRE
;
A
#
# COMPACT_ATOMS: atom_id res chain seq x y z
N MET A 1 29.91 -44.38 -20.10
CA MET A 1 29.77 -43.14 -20.87
C MET A 1 28.67 -42.23 -20.32
N ALA A 2 27.42 -42.70 -20.15
CA ALA A 2 26.32 -41.88 -19.63
C ALA A 2 26.61 -41.14 -18.29
N VAL A 3 27.27 -41.79 -17.32
CA VAL A 3 27.57 -41.15 -16.02
C VAL A 3 28.57 -39.98 -16.13
N PHE A 4 29.56 -40.08 -17.03
CA PHE A 4 30.55 -39.02 -17.26
C PHE A 4 29.95 -37.82 -18.00
N GLU A 5 28.99 -38.05 -18.90
CA GLU A 5 28.22 -36.99 -19.54
C GLU A 5 27.34 -36.25 -18.52
N THR A 6 26.65 -36.98 -17.62
CA THR A 6 25.82 -36.35 -16.58
C THR A 6 26.65 -35.51 -15.61
N GLN A 7 27.82 -35.99 -15.18
CA GLN A 7 28.72 -35.23 -14.30
C GLN A 7 29.25 -33.95 -14.97
N SER A 8 29.60 -34.04 -16.25
CA SER A 8 30.08 -32.88 -17.03
C SER A 8 28.99 -31.83 -17.22
N LEU A 9 27.75 -32.27 -17.49
CA LEU A 9 26.59 -31.38 -17.60
C LEU A 9 26.26 -30.70 -16.26
N VAL A 10 26.35 -31.41 -15.14
CA VAL A 10 26.12 -30.85 -13.80
C VAL A 10 27.21 -29.82 -13.45
N ALA A 11 28.48 -30.12 -13.73
CA ALA A 11 29.59 -29.19 -13.51
C ALA A 11 29.45 -27.92 -14.37
N ALA A 12 29.08 -28.06 -15.65
CA ALA A 12 28.83 -26.93 -16.53
C ALA A 12 27.64 -26.09 -16.07
N ALA A 13 26.54 -26.72 -15.63
CA ALA A 13 25.39 -26.02 -15.07
C ALA A 13 25.74 -25.26 -13.78
N ALA A 14 26.51 -25.87 -12.87
CA ALA A 14 26.97 -25.23 -11.65
C ALA A 14 27.90 -24.04 -11.95
N ALA A 15 28.83 -24.20 -12.90
CA ALA A 15 29.72 -23.13 -13.34
C ALA A 15 28.94 -21.95 -13.94
N LEU A 16 27.94 -22.21 -14.81
CA LEU A 16 27.07 -21.17 -15.36
C LEU A 16 26.24 -20.47 -14.29
N LEU A 17 25.72 -21.23 -13.32
CA LEU A 17 24.92 -20.72 -12.21
C LEU A 17 25.72 -19.77 -11.31
N LEU A 18 27.04 -19.98 -11.18
CA LEU A 18 27.95 -19.10 -10.44
C LEU A 18 28.52 -17.96 -11.30
N ALA A 19 28.82 -18.22 -12.58
CA ALA A 19 29.40 -17.22 -13.49
C ALA A 19 28.39 -16.13 -13.85
N TYR A 20 27.12 -16.49 -14.08
CA TYR A 20 26.07 -15.55 -14.45
C TYR A 20 25.91 -14.37 -13.46
N PRO A 21 25.74 -14.59 -12.13
CA PRO A 21 25.60 -13.47 -11.18
C PRO A 21 26.86 -12.61 -11.11
N VAL A 22 28.06 -13.20 -11.24
CA VAL A 22 29.33 -12.45 -11.25
C VAL A 22 29.41 -11.55 -12.48
N CYS A 23 29.17 -12.10 -13.67
CA CYS A 23 29.12 -11.32 -14.91
C CYS A 23 28.08 -10.19 -14.84
N LYS A 24 26.90 -10.48 -14.27
CA LYS A 24 25.83 -9.48 -14.08
C LYS A 24 26.24 -8.38 -13.12
N ILE A 25 26.92 -8.69 -12.01
CA ILE A 25 27.45 -7.70 -11.07
C ILE A 25 28.47 -6.79 -11.76
N VAL A 26 29.42 -7.35 -12.50
CA VAL A 26 30.43 -6.58 -13.25
C VAL A 26 29.74 -5.69 -14.28
N TYR A 27 28.80 -6.22 -15.06
CA TYR A 27 28.00 -5.44 -15.99
C TYR A 27 27.28 -4.27 -15.31
N ASN A 28 26.56 -4.55 -14.21
CA ASN A 28 25.78 -3.56 -13.49
C ASN A 28 26.65 -2.41 -12.94
N LEU A 29 27.85 -2.71 -12.48
CA LEU A 29 28.76 -1.73 -11.89
C LEU A 29 29.47 -0.86 -12.92
N TYR A 30 29.88 -1.41 -14.06
CA TYR A 30 30.79 -0.73 -14.98
C TYR A 30 30.18 -0.41 -16.35
N PHE A 31 29.24 -1.21 -16.83
CA PHE A 31 28.76 -1.16 -18.21
C PHE A 31 27.26 -0.81 -18.34
N HIS A 32 26.51 -0.88 -17.25
CA HIS A 32 25.09 -0.50 -17.25
C HIS A 32 24.93 1.00 -17.56
N PRO A 33 23.89 1.43 -18.29
CA PRO A 33 23.67 2.84 -18.62
C PRO A 33 23.63 3.78 -17.41
N LEU A 34 23.19 3.25 -16.25
CA LEU A 34 23.13 3.96 -14.97
C LEU A 34 24.45 3.93 -14.17
N ALA A 35 25.54 3.36 -14.69
CA ALA A 35 26.82 3.23 -13.96
C ALA A 35 27.44 4.56 -13.53
N LYS A 36 27.09 5.66 -14.21
CA LYS A 36 27.56 7.00 -13.88
C LYS A 36 26.78 7.67 -12.74
N ILE A 37 25.62 7.12 -12.35
CA ILE A 37 24.78 7.70 -11.30
C ILE A 37 25.35 7.28 -9.93
N PRO A 38 25.56 8.22 -8.99
CA PRO A 38 26.16 7.92 -7.70
C PRO A 38 25.25 7.01 -6.87
N GLY A 39 25.85 6.17 -6.03
CA GLY A 39 25.15 5.28 -5.12
C GLY A 39 26.06 4.18 -4.57
N PRO A 40 25.63 3.43 -3.54
CA PRO A 40 26.45 2.36 -2.99
C PRO A 40 26.67 1.24 -4.00
N ARG A 41 27.92 0.79 -4.13
CA ARG A 41 28.28 -0.29 -5.08
C ARG A 41 27.48 -1.57 -4.85
N ALA A 42 27.18 -1.94 -3.61
CA ALA A 42 26.38 -3.12 -3.31
C ALA A 42 24.94 -3.05 -3.88
N TRP A 43 24.31 -1.87 -3.79
CA TRP A 43 22.96 -1.63 -4.30
C TRP A 43 22.96 -1.51 -5.84
N ALA A 44 24.00 -0.87 -6.41
CA ALA A 44 24.18 -0.81 -7.85
C ALA A 44 24.51 -2.17 -8.48
N ALA A 45 25.17 -3.08 -7.75
CA ALA A 45 25.57 -4.40 -8.23
C ALA A 45 24.39 -5.39 -8.32
N THR A 46 23.51 -5.39 -7.33
CA THR A 46 22.42 -6.38 -7.19
C THR A 46 21.25 -5.83 -6.37
N ARG A 47 20.06 -6.41 -6.53
CA ARG A 47 18.86 -6.07 -5.74
C ARG A 47 18.84 -6.67 -4.32
N LEU A 48 19.88 -7.39 -3.90
CA LEU A 48 19.89 -8.00 -2.55
C LEU A 48 19.78 -6.98 -1.40
N PRO A 49 20.57 -5.87 -1.36
CA PRO A 49 20.40 -4.86 -0.30
C PRO A 49 19.03 -4.22 -0.32
N TYR A 50 18.50 -3.95 -1.52
CA TYR A 50 17.15 -3.44 -1.72
C TYR A 50 16.10 -4.38 -1.14
N CYS A 51 16.11 -5.66 -1.51
CA CYS A 51 15.13 -6.63 -1.03
C CYS A 51 15.25 -6.86 0.48
N ARG A 52 16.48 -6.83 1.03
CA ARG A 52 16.70 -6.86 2.47
C ARG A 52 16.04 -5.67 3.16
N ALA A 53 16.31 -4.45 2.71
CA ALA A 53 15.72 -3.23 3.27
C ALA A 53 14.19 -3.23 3.15
N LEU A 54 13.65 -3.70 2.01
CA LEU A 54 12.22 -3.85 1.79
C LEU A 54 11.58 -4.84 2.79
N ILE A 55 12.17 -6.02 2.96
CA ILE A 55 11.66 -7.06 3.87
C ILE A 55 11.81 -6.63 5.34
N GLN A 56 12.87 -5.91 5.67
CA GLN A 56 13.09 -5.36 7.02
C GLN A 56 12.19 -4.16 7.33
N GLY A 57 11.51 -3.59 6.32
CA GLY A 57 10.68 -2.39 6.48
C GLY A 57 11.48 -1.09 6.66
N THR A 58 12.77 -1.08 6.34
CA THR A 58 13.66 0.07 6.55
C THR A 58 13.92 0.90 5.30
N ILE A 59 13.41 0.46 4.14
CA ILE A 59 13.79 0.99 2.82
C ILE A 59 13.68 2.52 2.68
N VAL A 60 12.66 3.14 3.28
CA VAL A 60 12.49 4.60 3.23
C VAL A 60 13.62 5.32 3.98
N HIS A 61 13.98 4.83 5.17
CA HIS A 61 15.10 5.36 5.97
C HIS A 61 16.45 5.08 5.33
N ASP A 62 16.60 3.92 4.67
CA ASP A 62 17.80 3.61 3.92
C ASP A 62 17.96 4.58 2.75
N PHE A 63 16.89 4.86 2.00
CA PHE A 63 16.92 5.85 0.91
C PHE A 63 17.22 7.26 1.41
N GLU A 64 16.63 7.68 2.53
CA GLU A 64 16.93 8.97 3.16
C GLU A 64 18.43 9.10 3.46
N LYS A 65 19.02 8.11 4.14
CA LYS A 65 20.46 8.10 4.44
C LYS A 65 21.31 8.11 3.18
N LEU A 66 20.91 7.38 2.15
CA LEU A 66 21.62 7.36 0.87
C LEU A 66 21.57 8.73 0.18
N HIS A 67 20.44 9.42 0.21
CA HIS A 67 20.31 10.78 -0.32
C HIS A 67 21.13 11.80 0.48
N GLN A 68 21.25 11.64 1.80
CA GLN A 68 22.15 12.47 2.63
C GLN A 68 23.63 12.30 2.25
N ILE A 69 24.05 11.11 1.81
CA ILE A 69 25.44 10.80 1.46
C ILE A 69 25.77 11.13 0.00
N TYR A 70 24.91 10.73 -0.94
CA TYR A 70 25.18 10.75 -2.38
C TYR A 70 24.49 11.92 -3.10
N GLY A 71 23.62 12.66 -2.42
CA GLY A 71 22.90 13.81 -2.97
C GLY A 71 21.52 13.48 -3.54
N PRO A 72 20.93 14.38 -4.34
CA PRO A 72 19.51 14.32 -4.72
C PRO A 72 19.16 13.25 -5.76
N VAL A 73 20.14 12.64 -6.43
CA VAL A 73 19.91 11.59 -7.45
C VAL A 73 20.78 10.40 -7.11
N VAL A 74 20.16 9.27 -6.73
CA VAL A 74 20.90 8.12 -6.22
C VAL A 74 20.47 6.84 -6.90
N ARG A 75 21.44 6.03 -7.32
CA ARG A 75 21.20 4.69 -7.85
C ARG A 75 21.01 3.71 -6.70
N THR A 76 19.76 3.30 -6.47
CA THR A 76 19.34 2.40 -5.38
C THR A 76 19.07 0.97 -5.85
N ALA A 77 19.24 0.66 -7.12
CA ALA A 77 19.30 -0.72 -7.61
C ALA A 77 20.09 -0.75 -8.94
N PRO A 78 20.38 -1.92 -9.51
CA PRO A 78 20.99 -1.99 -10.83
C PRO A 78 20.24 -1.17 -11.89
N ASP A 79 18.92 -1.21 -11.85
CA ASP A 79 17.98 -0.64 -12.81
C ASP A 79 17.06 0.42 -12.17
N GLU A 80 17.42 0.99 -11.01
CA GLU A 80 16.59 1.95 -10.27
C GLU A 80 17.37 3.15 -9.78
N VAL A 81 16.73 4.31 -9.89
CA VAL A 81 17.24 5.61 -9.44
C VAL A 81 16.15 6.28 -8.63
N THR A 82 16.48 6.75 -7.44
CA THR A 82 15.62 7.58 -6.62
C THR A 82 16.02 9.05 -6.77
N PHE A 83 15.01 9.92 -6.73
CA PHE A 83 15.17 11.35 -6.86
C PHE A 83 14.59 12.04 -5.63
N ALA A 84 15.39 12.87 -4.98
CA ALA A 84 15.02 13.74 -3.87
C ALA A 84 15.16 15.21 -4.28
N HIS A 85 14.54 15.57 -5.41
CA HIS A 85 14.51 16.94 -5.95
C HIS A 85 13.12 17.28 -6.50
N GLY A 86 12.65 18.51 -6.28
CA GLY A 86 11.29 18.93 -6.67
C GLY A 86 11.00 18.81 -8.17
N ASP A 87 12.00 19.09 -9.02
CA ASP A 87 11.86 19.00 -10.48
C ASP A 87 11.50 17.60 -10.97
N ALA A 88 11.94 16.56 -10.27
CA ALA A 88 11.65 15.17 -10.62
C ALA A 88 10.14 14.88 -10.63
N TYR A 89 9.36 15.64 -9.86
CA TYR A 89 7.90 15.50 -9.85
C TYR A 89 7.30 15.77 -11.24
N ASN A 90 7.74 16.84 -11.89
CA ASN A 90 7.25 17.22 -13.23
C ASN A 90 7.67 16.18 -14.28
N ASP A 91 8.86 15.62 -14.15
CA ASP A 91 9.40 14.70 -15.14
C ASP A 91 8.83 13.28 -15.02
N ILE A 92 8.54 12.84 -13.80
CA ILE A 92 8.08 11.47 -13.49
C ILE A 92 6.55 11.38 -13.46
N PHE A 93 5.87 12.32 -12.79
CA PHE A 93 4.43 12.17 -12.48
C PHE A 93 3.51 12.96 -13.41
N ARG A 94 3.98 14.03 -14.07
CA ARG A 94 3.12 14.83 -14.97
C ARG A 94 3.11 14.27 -16.39
N VAL A 95 1.94 14.33 -17.02
CA VAL A 95 1.81 14.06 -18.45
C VAL A 95 2.39 15.25 -19.22
N ARG A 96 3.45 15.00 -19.98
CA ARG A 96 4.13 16.01 -20.81
C ARG A 96 3.82 15.75 -22.28
N GLN A 97 3.44 16.80 -23.00
CA GLN A 97 3.20 16.68 -24.44
C GLN A 97 4.47 16.18 -25.16
N GLY A 98 4.29 15.29 -26.14
CA GLY A 98 5.40 14.69 -26.88
C GLY A 98 6.23 13.64 -26.12
N HIS A 99 5.90 13.35 -24.86
CA HIS A 99 6.62 12.36 -24.05
C HIS A 99 5.73 11.18 -23.69
N LYS A 100 6.31 9.98 -23.68
CA LYS A 100 5.62 8.80 -23.13
C LYS A 100 5.48 8.97 -21.62
N GLN A 101 4.30 8.62 -21.10
CA GLN A 101 4.08 8.60 -19.66
C GLN A 101 5.01 7.59 -18.98
N PHE A 102 5.58 7.97 -17.83
CA PHE A 102 6.36 7.05 -17.02
C PHE A 102 5.40 6.08 -16.31
N LEU A 103 5.46 4.81 -16.69
CA LEU A 103 4.54 3.79 -16.19
C LEU A 103 4.96 3.29 -14.81
N LYS A 104 3.96 2.86 -14.03
CA LYS A 104 4.17 2.15 -12.76
C LYS A 104 4.99 0.88 -12.99
N GLN A 105 5.98 0.64 -12.13
CA GLN A 105 6.84 -0.53 -12.18
C GLN A 105 6.02 -1.83 -11.93
N PRO A 106 6.01 -2.82 -12.87
CA PRO A 106 5.12 -3.99 -12.76
C PRO A 106 5.38 -4.96 -11.61
N VAL A 107 6.60 -5.07 -11.10
CA VAL A 107 6.93 -5.94 -9.95
C VAL A 107 6.12 -5.53 -8.72
N TRP A 108 5.94 -4.22 -8.48
CA TRP A 108 5.13 -3.70 -7.37
C TRP A 108 3.67 -3.58 -7.72
N TRP A 109 3.41 -2.93 -8.85
CA TRP A 109 2.08 -2.38 -9.08
C TRP A 109 1.22 -3.30 -9.92
N ALA A 110 1.77 -4.26 -10.66
CA ALA A 110 0.93 -5.16 -11.44
C ALA A 110 0.13 -6.08 -10.53
N ARG A 111 -1.12 -6.30 -10.93
CA ARG A 111 -1.96 -7.36 -10.38
C ARG A 111 -1.25 -8.72 -10.44
N GLN A 112 -1.64 -9.63 -9.55
CA GLN A 112 -1.21 -11.02 -9.66
C GLN A 112 -1.81 -11.66 -10.92
N LYS A 113 -1.10 -12.65 -11.50
CA LYS A 113 -1.58 -13.36 -12.69
C LYS A 113 -2.95 -13.99 -12.42
N GLY A 114 -3.92 -13.70 -13.28
CA GLY A 114 -5.30 -14.20 -13.17
C GLY A 114 -6.22 -13.38 -12.26
N GLN A 115 -5.70 -12.39 -11.53
CA GLN A 115 -6.53 -11.45 -10.78
C GLN A 115 -7.04 -10.31 -11.69
N PRO A 116 -8.09 -9.57 -11.32
CA PRO A 116 -8.50 -8.36 -12.03
C PRO A 116 -7.59 -7.16 -11.69
N ASP A 117 -7.63 -6.10 -12.51
CA ASP A 117 -6.97 -4.83 -12.19
C ASP A 117 -7.80 -4.04 -11.16
N SER A 118 -7.12 -3.27 -10.31
CA SER A 118 -7.72 -2.28 -9.43
C SER A 118 -7.32 -0.88 -9.88
N ILE A 119 -7.92 0.15 -9.28
CA ILE A 119 -7.47 1.54 -9.47
C ILE A 119 -5.95 1.70 -9.20
N LEU A 120 -5.38 0.93 -8.28
CA LEU A 120 -3.95 0.98 -7.98
C LEU A 120 -3.10 0.11 -8.91
N SER A 121 -3.59 -1.07 -9.31
CA SER A 121 -2.79 -2.02 -10.08
C SER A 121 -2.89 -1.87 -11.59
N ALA A 122 -3.86 -1.11 -12.10
CA ALA A 122 -3.95 -0.76 -13.51
C ALA A 122 -2.73 0.06 -13.94
N ILE A 123 -1.78 -0.57 -14.65
CA ILE A 123 -0.56 0.06 -15.18
C ILE A 123 -0.83 0.83 -16.47
N SER A 124 -1.71 0.29 -17.34
CA SER A 124 -2.13 0.96 -18.56
C SER A 124 -2.85 2.28 -18.21
N PRO A 125 -2.46 3.42 -18.82
CA PRO A 125 -3.14 4.69 -18.64
C PRO A 125 -4.63 4.63 -18.96
N GLU A 126 -5.01 3.86 -19.98
CA GLU A 126 -6.39 3.71 -20.46
C GLU A 126 -7.26 2.99 -19.41
N SER A 127 -6.80 1.83 -18.93
CA SER A 127 -7.52 1.08 -17.89
C SER A 127 -7.63 1.87 -16.59
N HIS A 128 -6.53 2.52 -16.17
CA HIS A 128 -6.53 3.37 -14.99
C HIS A 128 -7.50 4.55 -15.13
N ALA A 129 -7.49 5.24 -16.28
CA ALA A 129 -8.39 6.36 -16.55
C ALA A 129 -9.86 5.93 -16.52
N ARG A 130 -10.19 4.74 -17.06
CA ARG A 130 -11.54 4.18 -17.03
C ARG A 130 -12.03 3.95 -15.60
N ILE A 131 -11.25 3.24 -14.77
CA ILE A 131 -11.62 2.96 -13.37
C ILE A 131 -11.74 4.27 -12.59
N ARG A 132 -10.77 5.19 -12.76
CA ARG A 132 -10.77 6.51 -12.11
C ARG A 132 -12.02 7.32 -12.47
N LYS A 133 -12.42 7.34 -13.74
CA LYS A 133 -13.58 8.10 -14.22
C LYS A 133 -14.88 7.63 -13.56
N ILE A 134 -15.02 6.33 -13.29
CA ILE A 134 -16.20 5.76 -12.62
C ILE A 134 -16.26 6.20 -11.16
N LEU A 135 -15.12 6.25 -10.46
CA LEU A 135 -15.05 6.59 -9.03
C LEU A 135 -15.06 8.11 -8.76
N ALA A 136 -14.55 8.91 -9.70
CA ALA A 136 -14.35 10.35 -9.53
C ALA A 136 -15.57 11.15 -9.00
N PRO A 137 -16.83 10.84 -9.37
CA PRO A 137 -17.99 11.54 -8.81
C PRO A 137 -18.09 11.51 -7.29
N GLY A 138 -17.62 10.43 -6.65
CA GLY A 138 -17.60 10.26 -5.19
C GLY A 138 -16.59 11.14 -4.46
N PHE A 139 -15.72 11.83 -5.19
CA PHE A 139 -14.68 12.72 -4.68
C PHE A 139 -14.88 14.18 -5.10
N THR A 140 -16.09 14.53 -5.57
CA THR A 140 -16.43 15.93 -5.89
C THR A 140 -16.75 16.72 -4.62
N THR A 141 -16.62 18.04 -4.64
CA THR A 141 -16.97 18.91 -3.49
C THR A 141 -18.41 18.67 -3.01
N ARG A 142 -19.34 18.41 -3.93
CA ARG A 142 -20.74 18.06 -3.58
C ARG A 142 -20.82 16.74 -2.83
N ALA A 143 -20.12 15.70 -3.32
CA ALA A 143 -20.10 14.40 -2.66
C ALA A 143 -19.46 14.50 -1.26
N LEU A 144 -18.34 15.21 -1.13
CA LEU A 144 -17.68 15.43 0.16
C LEU A 144 -18.60 16.11 1.19
N ARG A 145 -19.36 17.13 0.78
CA ARG A 145 -20.37 17.76 1.66
C ARG A 145 -21.49 16.80 2.06
N ALA A 146 -21.92 15.92 1.16
CA ALA A 146 -22.93 14.91 1.46
C ALA A 146 -22.41 13.82 2.41
N GLN A 147 -21.10 13.57 2.42
CA GLN A 147 -20.42 12.58 3.27
C GLN A 147 -20.04 13.15 4.65
N GLU A 148 -19.95 14.47 4.80
CA GLU A 148 -19.55 15.14 6.04
C GLU A 148 -20.35 14.69 7.28
N PRO A 149 -21.70 14.57 7.26
CA PRO A 149 -22.44 14.12 8.44
C PRO A 149 -22.03 12.74 8.94
N LEU A 150 -21.66 11.83 8.03
CA LEU A 150 -21.16 10.49 8.37
C LEU A 150 -19.79 10.57 9.02
N VAL A 151 -18.88 11.42 8.52
CA VAL A 151 -17.58 11.64 9.16
C VAL A 151 -17.76 12.20 10.57
N GLN A 152 -18.62 13.21 10.73
CA GLN A 152 -18.93 13.82 12.03
C GLN A 152 -19.50 12.81 13.03
N LYS A 153 -20.36 11.89 12.58
CA LYS A 153 -20.87 10.77 13.41
C LYS A 153 -19.73 9.98 14.05
N TYR A 154 -18.70 9.60 13.28
CA TYR A 154 -17.58 8.81 13.80
C TYR A 154 -16.59 9.62 14.62
N VAL A 155 -16.40 10.90 14.30
CA VAL A 155 -15.61 11.82 15.15
C VAL A 155 -16.26 11.95 16.53
N ASN A 156 -17.57 12.17 16.57
CA ASN A 156 -18.32 12.24 17.83
C ASN A 156 -18.24 10.91 18.60
N LEU A 157 -18.38 9.78 17.91
CA LEU A 157 -18.24 8.46 18.53
C LEU A 157 -16.83 8.24 19.10
N LEU A 158 -15.78 8.68 18.40
CA LEU A 158 -14.40 8.59 18.88
C LEU A 158 -14.25 9.35 20.20
N ILE A 159 -14.68 10.61 20.21
CA ILE A 159 -14.63 11.48 21.39
C ILE A 159 -15.42 10.85 22.55
N GLN A 160 -16.64 10.37 22.28
CA GLN A 160 -17.47 9.70 23.28
C GLN A 160 -16.77 8.48 23.87
N ARG A 161 -16.25 7.57 23.05
CA ARG A 161 -15.60 6.34 23.53
C ARG A 161 -14.31 6.63 24.30
N MET A 162 -13.58 7.68 23.94
CA MET A 162 -12.43 8.14 24.71
C MET A 162 -12.86 8.72 26.07
N HIS A 163 -13.95 9.48 26.14
CA HIS A 163 -14.50 9.96 27.42
C HIS A 163 -14.98 8.81 28.32
N ASP A 164 -15.71 7.85 27.77
CA ASP A 164 -16.15 6.65 28.49
C ASP A 164 -14.95 5.94 29.12
N LYS A 165 -13.91 5.67 28.33
CA LYS A 165 -12.67 5.04 28.78
C LYS A 165 -11.89 5.88 29.80
N ALA A 166 -11.92 7.20 29.67
CA ALA A 166 -11.29 8.08 30.63
C ALA A 166 -12.01 8.07 31.99
N SER A 167 -13.34 7.95 31.98
CA SER A 167 -14.16 7.90 33.19
C SER A 167 -14.06 6.59 33.96
N GLU A 168 -13.67 5.49 33.31
CA GLU A 168 -13.43 4.18 33.95
C GLU A 168 -12.21 4.19 34.89
N VAL A 169 -11.31 5.17 34.76
CA VAL A 169 -10.09 5.25 35.56
C VAL A 169 -10.36 5.97 36.88
N GLU A 170 -10.68 5.23 37.94
CA GLU A 170 -10.84 5.79 39.30
C GLU A 170 -9.51 6.30 39.90
N GLY A 171 -9.52 7.52 40.46
CA GLY A 171 -8.63 7.90 41.57
C GLY A 171 -7.18 8.30 41.30
N GLY A 172 -6.72 8.44 40.04
CA GLY A 172 -5.32 8.77 39.74
C GLY A 172 -5.07 10.23 39.33
N LYS A 173 -4.05 10.89 39.92
CA LYS A 173 -3.56 12.25 39.56
C LYS A 173 -3.12 12.44 38.09
N ARG A 174 -3.15 11.41 37.25
CA ARG A 174 -2.56 11.38 35.90
C ARG A 174 -3.56 11.20 34.73
N GLY A 175 -4.86 11.02 34.99
CA GLY A 175 -5.85 10.77 33.94
C GLY A 175 -5.65 9.42 33.22
N ALA A 176 -6.42 9.17 32.16
CA ALA A 176 -6.32 7.96 31.35
C ALA A 176 -5.26 8.08 30.25
N GLU A 177 -4.54 6.99 29.99
CA GLU A 177 -3.51 6.90 28.94
C GLU A 177 -4.06 6.15 27.73
N PHE A 178 -3.80 6.68 26.54
CA PHE A 178 -4.30 6.13 25.28
C PHE A 178 -3.14 5.93 24.29
N ASP A 179 -3.00 4.70 23.78
CA ASP A 179 -2.34 4.50 22.49
C ASP A 179 -3.30 4.98 21.39
N ILE A 180 -3.07 6.17 20.85
CA ILE A 180 -3.99 6.81 19.89
C ILE A 180 -4.00 6.14 18.51
N GLY A 181 -2.95 5.39 18.17
CA GLY A 181 -2.81 4.74 16.86
C GLY A 181 -3.98 3.80 16.55
N PRO A 182 -4.31 2.84 17.44
CA PRO A 182 -5.50 2.01 17.32
C PRO A 182 -6.81 2.80 17.22
N TRP A 183 -7.01 3.86 18.01
CA TRP A 183 -8.24 4.66 17.99
C TRP A 183 -8.48 5.35 16.64
N PHE A 184 -7.44 5.93 16.05
CA PHE A 184 -7.55 6.49 14.70
C PHE A 184 -7.75 5.42 13.64
N ASN A 185 -7.14 4.24 13.78
CA ASN A 185 -7.42 3.13 12.88
C ASN A 185 -8.88 2.69 12.98
N PHE A 186 -9.41 2.45 14.19
CA PHE A 186 -10.82 2.08 14.38
C PHE A 186 -11.76 3.07 13.68
N THR A 187 -11.51 4.36 13.91
CA THR A 187 -12.33 5.45 13.35
C THR A 187 -12.26 5.49 11.83
N THR A 188 -11.05 5.46 11.26
CA THR A 188 -10.86 5.59 9.80
C THR A 188 -11.34 4.36 9.04
N PHE A 189 -11.18 3.16 9.59
CA PHE A 189 -11.75 1.95 9.01
C PHE A 189 -13.27 1.97 9.05
N ASP A 190 -13.89 2.38 10.15
CA ASP A 190 -15.35 2.44 10.24
C ASP A 190 -15.95 3.51 9.31
N ILE A 191 -15.31 4.68 9.21
CA ILE A 191 -15.67 5.72 8.22
C ILE A 191 -15.58 5.15 6.80
N PHE A 192 -14.48 4.48 6.46
CA PHE A 192 -14.35 3.86 5.14
C PHE A 192 -15.38 2.75 4.95
N GLY A 193 -15.69 1.96 5.98
CA GLY A 193 -16.71 0.92 5.92
C GLY A 193 -18.04 1.45 5.43
N GLU A 194 -18.51 2.53 6.05
CA GLU A 194 -19.75 3.19 5.65
C GLU A 194 -19.65 3.89 4.29
N LEU A 195 -18.56 4.61 4.01
CA LEU A 195 -18.38 5.30 2.72
C LEU A 195 -18.10 4.36 1.55
N GLY A 196 -17.52 3.20 1.81
CA GLY A 196 -17.12 2.22 0.82
C GLY A 196 -18.18 1.15 0.59
N PHE A 197 -18.75 0.60 1.67
CA PHE A 197 -19.64 -0.55 1.63
C PHE A 197 -21.03 -0.27 2.19
N GLY A 198 -21.30 0.93 2.71
CA GLY A 198 -22.54 1.23 3.41
C GLY A 198 -22.68 0.55 4.78
N GLU A 199 -21.66 -0.16 5.25
CA GLU A 199 -21.64 -0.83 6.54
C GLU A 199 -20.28 -0.69 7.22
N SER A 200 -20.32 -0.34 8.51
CA SER A 200 -19.14 -0.22 9.35
C SER A 200 -18.39 -1.55 9.56
N PHE A 201 -17.22 -1.48 10.20
CA PHE A 201 -16.53 -2.65 10.75
C PHE A 201 -16.75 -2.79 12.26
N ASP A 202 -17.51 -1.85 12.85
CA ASP A 202 -17.82 -1.76 14.27
C ASP A 202 -16.57 -1.78 15.15
N CYS A 203 -15.45 -1.25 14.64
CA CYS A 203 -14.18 -1.23 15.37
C CYS A 203 -14.22 -0.27 16.54
N LEU A 204 -14.76 0.93 16.31
CA LEU A 204 -14.75 2.02 17.26
C LEU A 204 -15.77 1.79 18.38
N GLU A 205 -16.95 1.30 18.02
CA GLU A 205 -18.00 0.91 18.97
C GLU A 205 -17.47 -0.18 19.92
N ASN A 206 -16.80 -1.20 19.39
CA ASN A 206 -16.25 -2.29 20.19
C ASN A 206 -14.87 -1.99 20.78
N SER A 207 -14.27 -0.83 20.47
CA SER A 207 -12.91 -0.43 20.86
C SER A 207 -11.85 -1.51 20.58
N ARG A 208 -11.99 -2.23 19.46
CA ARG A 208 -11.09 -3.30 19.05
C ARG A 208 -11.06 -3.42 17.54
N TYR A 209 -9.96 -3.94 17.01
CA TYR A 209 -9.91 -4.29 15.59
C TYR A 209 -10.93 -5.36 15.26
N HIS A 210 -11.71 -5.13 14.20
CA HIS A 210 -12.39 -6.22 13.53
C HIS A 210 -11.32 -7.25 13.06
N PRO A 211 -11.54 -8.57 13.24
CA PRO A 211 -10.54 -9.60 12.93
C PRO A 211 -9.94 -9.45 11.52
N TRP A 212 -10.76 -9.06 10.56
CA TRP A 212 -10.34 -8.80 9.19
C TRP A 212 -9.34 -7.64 9.02
N ILE A 213 -9.47 -6.56 9.79
CA ILE A 213 -8.53 -5.43 9.74
C ILE A 213 -7.18 -5.83 10.34
N ALA A 214 -7.18 -6.66 11.38
CA ALA A 214 -5.93 -7.21 11.92
C ALA A 214 -5.17 -8.07 10.88
N LEU A 215 -5.91 -8.76 10.00
CA LEU A 215 -5.34 -9.55 8.90
C LEU A 215 -4.74 -8.67 7.78
N LEU A 216 -5.31 -7.49 7.53
CA LEU A 216 -4.87 -6.57 6.47
C LEU A 216 -3.39 -6.19 6.61
N PHE A 217 -2.91 -5.84 7.80
CA PHE A 217 -1.50 -5.48 8.02
C PHE A 217 -0.52 -6.60 7.68
N ASN A 218 -0.92 -7.85 7.95
CA ASN A 218 -0.13 -9.03 7.60
C ASN A 218 -0.14 -9.30 6.09
N SER A 219 -1.22 -8.93 5.39
CA SER A 219 -1.29 -9.02 3.93
C SER A 219 -0.31 -8.06 3.24
N VAL A 220 -0.11 -6.86 3.81
CA VAL A 220 0.89 -5.88 3.33
C VAL A 220 2.32 -6.42 3.49
N LYS A 221 2.62 -7.06 4.63
CA LYS A 221 3.92 -7.75 4.82
C LYS A 221 4.13 -8.85 3.79
N ALA A 222 3.09 -9.65 3.49
CA ALA A 222 3.15 -10.68 2.47
C ALA A 222 3.50 -10.10 1.08
N ALA A 223 2.95 -8.92 0.74
CA ALA A 223 3.25 -8.24 -0.51
C ALA A 223 4.74 -7.87 -0.63
N ALA A 224 5.41 -7.46 0.45
CA ALA A 224 6.85 -7.17 0.46
C ALA A 224 7.68 -8.41 0.10
N PHE A 225 7.36 -9.58 0.67
CA PHE A 225 8.02 -10.84 0.32
C PHE A 225 7.78 -11.26 -1.14
N ILE A 226 6.54 -11.12 -1.62
CA ILE A 226 6.18 -11.45 -3.01
C ILE A 226 6.94 -10.55 -3.99
N SER A 227 6.99 -9.24 -3.74
CA SER A 227 7.73 -8.28 -4.57
C SER A 227 9.23 -8.57 -4.55
N ALA A 228 9.80 -8.86 -3.38
CA ALA A 228 11.21 -9.24 -3.25
C ALA A 228 11.54 -10.51 -4.05
N ALA A 229 10.65 -11.52 -4.04
CA ALA A 229 10.83 -12.76 -4.81
C ALA A 229 10.74 -12.52 -6.33
N LYS A 230 9.80 -11.68 -6.78
CA LYS A 230 9.60 -11.36 -8.21
C LYS A 230 10.82 -10.71 -8.88
N PHE A 231 11.71 -10.09 -8.11
CA PHE A 231 12.96 -9.55 -8.63
C PHE A 231 14.00 -10.55 -9.09
N PHE A 232 13.83 -11.81 -8.72
CA PHE A 232 14.76 -12.87 -9.06
C PHE A 232 14.05 -13.93 -9.93
N PRO A 233 13.63 -13.60 -11.17
CA PRO A 233 12.77 -14.43 -12.02
C PRO A 233 13.24 -15.87 -12.20
N LEU A 234 14.56 -16.09 -12.23
CA LEU A 234 15.17 -17.41 -12.36
C LEU A 234 14.90 -18.34 -11.16
N VAL A 235 14.69 -17.76 -9.98
CA VAL A 235 14.47 -18.50 -8.73
C VAL A 235 13.14 -18.13 -8.05
N THR A 236 12.30 -17.30 -8.68
CA THR A 236 11.02 -16.85 -8.11
C THR A 236 10.14 -18.01 -7.67
N PHE A 237 10.10 -19.11 -8.42
CA PHE A 237 9.32 -20.30 -8.04
C PHE A 237 9.74 -20.84 -6.67
N ILE A 238 11.04 -20.94 -6.41
CA ILE A 238 11.61 -21.42 -5.15
C ILE A 238 11.35 -20.39 -4.05
N LEU A 239 11.63 -19.11 -4.31
CA LEU A 239 11.41 -18.03 -3.34
C LEU A 239 9.93 -17.91 -2.91
N MET A 240 8.99 -18.09 -3.84
CA MET A 240 7.55 -18.10 -3.55
C MET A 240 7.13 -19.29 -2.67
N LYS A 241 7.89 -20.40 -2.68
CA LYS A 241 7.67 -21.54 -1.76
C LYS A 241 8.21 -21.26 -0.37
N CYS A 242 9.21 -20.39 -0.22
CA CYS A 242 9.73 -19.96 1.08
C CYS A 242 8.82 -18.95 1.81
N ILE A 243 7.84 -18.35 1.12
CA ILE A 243 6.88 -17.44 1.75
C ILE A 243 5.98 -18.25 2.71
N PRO A 244 5.91 -17.88 4.01
CA PRO A 244 5.10 -18.57 5.00
C PRO A 244 3.65 -18.78 4.54
N GLN A 245 3.16 -20.01 4.69
CA GLN A 245 1.80 -20.37 4.27
C GLN A 245 0.73 -19.58 5.05
N SER A 246 1.02 -19.20 6.29
CA SER A 246 0.18 -18.32 7.11
C SER A 246 -0.08 -16.99 6.41
N LEU A 247 0.94 -16.36 5.84
CA LEU A 247 0.81 -15.08 5.12
C LEU A 247 -0.02 -15.21 3.83
N LYS A 248 0.06 -16.36 3.14
CA LYS A 248 -0.78 -16.62 1.97
C LYS A 248 -2.26 -16.79 2.33
N LYS A 249 -2.53 -17.56 3.40
CA LYS A 249 -3.90 -17.75 3.90
C LYS A 249 -4.51 -16.42 4.33
N VAL A 250 -3.76 -15.60 5.07
CA VAL A 250 -4.18 -14.25 5.47
C VAL A 250 -4.57 -13.38 4.27
N GLN A 251 -3.81 -13.41 3.17
CA GLN A 251 -4.16 -12.68 1.95
C GLN A 251 -5.46 -13.18 1.30
N GLN A 252 -5.69 -14.50 1.28
CA GLN A 252 -6.91 -15.09 0.72
C GLN A 252 -8.14 -14.76 1.58
N ASP A 253 -8.03 -14.93 2.90
CA ASP A 253 -9.10 -14.62 3.85
C ASP A 253 -9.46 -13.12 3.79
N HIS A 254 -8.44 -12.25 3.67
CA HIS A 254 -8.64 -10.82 3.49
C HIS A 254 -9.43 -10.48 2.22
N PHE A 255 -9.11 -11.14 1.10
CA PHE A 255 -9.79 -10.93 -0.18
C PHE A 255 -11.25 -11.42 -0.14
N GLN A 256 -11.51 -12.56 0.49
CA GLN A 256 -12.87 -13.10 0.63
C GLN A 256 -13.80 -12.14 1.38
N GLN A 257 -13.32 -11.58 2.49
CA GLN A 257 -14.12 -10.64 3.28
C GLN A 257 -14.49 -9.37 2.51
N ILE A 258 -13.62 -8.89 1.61
CA ILE A 258 -13.96 -7.78 0.70
C ILE A 258 -15.07 -8.18 -0.27
N MET A 259 -14.96 -9.36 -0.89
CA MET A 259 -15.99 -9.84 -1.80
C MET A 259 -17.35 -9.91 -1.08
N ASP A 260 -17.37 -10.49 0.13
CA ASP A 260 -18.60 -10.60 0.93
C ASP A 260 -19.23 -9.22 1.22
N LYS A 261 -18.41 -8.19 1.55
CA LYS A 261 -18.90 -6.82 1.78
C LYS A 261 -19.43 -6.17 0.50
N VAL A 262 -18.70 -6.30 -0.62
CA VAL A 262 -19.14 -5.78 -1.91
C VAL A 262 -20.45 -6.44 -2.33
N ASP A 263 -20.54 -7.77 -2.25
CA ASP A 263 -21.72 -8.52 -2.66
C ASP A 263 -22.95 -8.17 -1.81
N ARG A 264 -22.79 -7.99 -0.49
CA ARG A 264 -23.85 -7.46 0.37
C ARG A 264 -24.32 -6.08 -0.10
N ARG A 265 -23.38 -5.17 -0.34
CA ARG A 265 -23.70 -3.79 -0.75
C ARG A 265 -24.35 -3.71 -2.13
N LEU A 266 -24.02 -4.64 -3.05
CA LEU A 266 -24.69 -4.77 -4.35
C LEU A 266 -26.17 -5.15 -4.22
N GLY A 267 -26.55 -5.81 -3.11
CA GLY A 267 -27.95 -6.19 -2.83
C GLY A 267 -28.79 -5.11 -2.14
N TRP A 268 -28.25 -3.90 -1.90
CA TRP A 268 -28.92 -2.82 -1.18
C TRP A 268 -29.48 -1.74 -2.11
N GLU A 269 -30.27 -0.83 -1.56
CA GLU A 269 -30.79 0.34 -2.28
C GLU A 269 -29.67 1.23 -2.84
N LEU A 270 -29.97 1.92 -3.96
CA LEU A 270 -29.00 2.72 -4.71
C LEU A 270 -28.74 4.09 -4.09
N ASP A 271 -29.70 4.65 -3.36
CA ASP A 271 -29.65 6.02 -2.87
C ASP A 271 -28.92 6.12 -1.52
N ARG A 272 -27.59 6.08 -1.59
CA ARG A 272 -26.69 6.35 -0.47
C ARG A 272 -25.54 7.25 -0.93
N PRO A 273 -25.05 8.17 -0.08
CA PRO A 273 -23.91 9.01 -0.41
C PRO A 273 -22.56 8.26 -0.27
N ASP A 274 -22.48 7.03 -0.76
CA ASP A 274 -21.31 6.16 -0.69
C ASP A 274 -20.61 5.98 -2.06
N PHE A 275 -19.39 5.46 -2.05
CA PHE A 275 -18.59 5.26 -3.26
C PHE A 275 -19.17 4.18 -4.18
N MET A 276 -19.82 3.15 -3.63
CA MET A 276 -20.43 2.07 -4.43
C MET A 276 -21.66 2.55 -5.20
N SER A 277 -22.42 3.52 -4.72
CA SER A 277 -23.52 4.16 -5.46
C SER A 277 -23.06 4.77 -6.78
N HIS A 278 -21.79 5.16 -6.90
CA HIS A 278 -21.23 5.62 -8.18
C HIS A 278 -20.80 4.49 -9.12
N VAL A 279 -20.58 3.29 -8.60
CA VAL A 279 -20.16 2.09 -9.34
C VAL A 279 -21.36 1.25 -9.79
N ILE A 280 -22.43 1.22 -9.01
CA ILE A 280 -23.66 0.49 -9.30
C ILE A 280 -24.48 1.24 -10.37
N LYS A 281 -25.14 0.49 -11.25
CA LYS A 281 -26.08 0.99 -12.26
C LYS A 281 -27.54 0.86 -11.78
N PRO A 282 -28.49 1.58 -12.39
CA PRO A 282 -29.91 1.46 -12.04
C PRO A 282 -30.48 0.04 -12.14
N ASP A 283 -29.90 -0.82 -12.99
CA ASP A 283 -30.30 -2.21 -13.18
C ASP A 283 -29.67 -3.18 -12.16
N GLY A 284 -28.94 -2.67 -11.15
CA GLY A 284 -28.24 -3.46 -10.15
C GLY A 284 -26.87 -4.03 -10.61
N THR A 285 -26.49 -3.85 -11.88
CA THR A 285 -25.17 -4.27 -12.38
C THR A 285 -24.09 -3.21 -12.09
N THR A 286 -22.83 -3.55 -12.33
CA THR A 286 -21.69 -2.64 -12.09
C THR A 286 -21.21 -1.95 -13.37
N LYS A 287 -20.68 -0.72 -13.24
CA LYS A 287 -20.08 0.06 -14.36
C LYS A 287 -18.69 -0.43 -14.79
N MET A 288 -18.10 -1.35 -14.03
CA MET A 288 -16.86 -2.06 -14.33
C MET A 288 -17.04 -3.55 -14.01
N PRO A 289 -16.21 -4.47 -14.56
CA PRO A 289 -16.29 -5.89 -14.20
C PRO A 289 -16.26 -6.09 -12.69
N VAL A 290 -17.08 -7.00 -12.15
CA VAL A 290 -17.21 -7.19 -10.70
C VAL A 290 -15.88 -7.50 -10.01
N GLY A 291 -14.98 -8.23 -10.70
CA GLY A 291 -13.62 -8.45 -10.21
C GLY A 291 -12.83 -7.14 -10.01
N GLU A 292 -12.97 -6.17 -10.91
CA GLU A 292 -12.34 -4.85 -10.75
C GLU A 292 -12.96 -4.08 -9.58
N VAL A 293 -14.25 -4.28 -9.28
CA VAL A 293 -14.90 -3.74 -8.09
C VAL A 293 -14.26 -4.32 -6.83
N TYR A 294 -14.18 -5.65 -6.71
CA TYR A 294 -13.53 -6.31 -5.58
C TYR A 294 -12.10 -5.82 -5.35
N ALA A 295 -11.28 -5.82 -6.40
CA ALA A 295 -9.88 -5.42 -6.27
C ALA A 295 -9.71 -3.92 -5.97
N THR A 296 -10.59 -3.07 -6.50
CA THR A 296 -10.60 -1.62 -6.25
C THR A 296 -10.99 -1.31 -4.81
N PHE A 297 -12.09 -1.88 -4.31
CA PHE A 297 -12.55 -1.62 -2.95
C PHE A 297 -11.65 -2.24 -1.88
N MET A 298 -11.00 -3.37 -2.16
CA MET A 298 -9.93 -3.90 -1.31
C MET A 298 -8.82 -2.86 -1.10
N VAL A 299 -8.30 -2.31 -2.20
CA VAL A 299 -7.22 -1.33 -2.13
C VAL A 299 -7.69 -0.02 -1.51
N MET A 300 -8.87 0.46 -1.85
CA MET A 300 -9.41 1.70 -1.28
C MET A 300 -9.62 1.59 0.23
N THR A 301 -10.04 0.43 0.75
CA THR A 301 -10.19 0.23 2.20
C THR A 301 -8.86 0.37 2.92
N THR A 302 -7.82 -0.27 2.38
CA THR A 302 -6.48 -0.22 2.95
C THR A 302 -5.89 1.18 2.84
N ALA A 303 -5.93 1.77 1.64
CA ALA A 303 -5.31 3.05 1.35
C ALA A 303 -6.03 4.22 2.02
N GLY A 304 -7.36 4.20 2.12
CA GLY A 304 -8.15 5.28 2.71
C GLY A 304 -8.12 5.30 4.24
N SER A 305 -7.99 4.12 4.88
CA SER A 305 -8.07 4.02 6.34
C SER A 305 -6.71 4.22 7.00
N GLU A 306 -5.73 3.36 6.68
CA GLU A 306 -4.44 3.31 7.38
C GLU A 306 -3.62 4.60 7.18
N THR A 307 -3.57 5.13 5.95
CA THR A 307 -2.78 6.34 5.67
C THR A 307 -3.32 7.57 6.42
N THR A 308 -4.64 7.68 6.52
CA THR A 308 -5.32 8.72 7.29
C THR A 308 -5.03 8.55 8.79
N ALA A 309 -5.14 7.33 9.31
CA ALA A 309 -4.84 7.05 10.72
C ALA A 309 -3.38 7.39 11.08
N THR A 310 -2.44 7.03 10.21
CA THR A 310 -1.02 7.36 10.38
C THR A 310 -0.77 8.86 10.33
N THR A 311 -1.43 9.58 9.42
CA THR A 311 -1.34 11.05 9.33
C THR A 311 -1.89 11.73 10.59
N LEU A 312 -3.06 11.27 11.08
CA LEU A 312 -3.67 11.77 12.32
C LEU A 312 -2.80 11.47 13.54
N SER A 313 -2.22 10.27 13.61
CA SER A 313 -1.30 9.88 14.69
C SER A 313 -0.05 10.78 14.72
N GLY A 314 0.57 11.01 13.55
CA GLY A 314 1.72 11.90 13.44
C GLY A 314 1.37 13.35 13.79
N THR A 315 0.22 13.84 13.29
CA THR A 315 -0.29 15.19 13.61
C THR A 315 -0.50 15.34 15.12
N MET A 316 -1.19 14.39 15.75
CA MET A 316 -1.43 14.42 17.19
C MET A 316 -0.12 14.40 17.97
N ASN A 317 0.83 13.53 17.59
CA ASN A 317 2.16 13.48 18.21
C ASN A 317 2.90 14.82 18.14
N HIS A 318 2.85 15.51 16.99
CA HIS A 318 3.45 16.83 16.85
C HIS A 318 2.72 17.90 17.68
N LEU A 319 1.38 17.88 17.72
CA LEU A 319 0.58 18.85 18.49
C LEU A 319 0.80 18.69 19.99
N VAL A 320 0.77 17.48 20.54
CA VAL A 320 0.99 17.26 21.98
C VAL A 320 2.42 17.58 22.41
N SER A 321 3.38 17.48 21.49
CA SER A 321 4.78 17.86 21.72
C SER A 321 5.03 19.36 21.56
N GLN A 322 4.08 20.12 21.00
CA GLN A 322 4.19 21.56 20.73
C GLN A 322 2.96 22.31 21.30
N PRO A 323 2.97 22.64 22.60
CA PRO A 323 1.80 23.19 23.29
C PRO A 323 1.26 24.49 22.69
N GLU A 324 2.12 25.33 22.09
CA GLU A 324 1.72 26.58 21.45
C GLU A 324 0.82 26.32 20.23
N SER A 325 1.23 25.39 19.35
CA SER A 325 0.45 25.01 18.17
C SER A 325 -0.87 24.36 18.55
N LEU A 326 -0.88 23.50 19.58
CA LEU A 326 -2.10 22.89 20.09
C LEU A 326 -3.06 23.94 20.68
N ALA A 327 -2.53 24.89 21.46
CA ALA A 327 -3.33 25.95 22.05
C ALA A 327 -3.90 26.90 20.99
N GLN A 328 -3.15 27.17 19.91
CA GLN A 328 -3.67 27.92 18.77
C GLN A 328 -4.81 27.18 18.08
N LEU A 329 -4.60 25.91 17.70
CA LEU A 329 -5.61 25.12 17.00
C LEU A 329 -6.91 24.98 17.81
N THR A 330 -6.82 24.90 19.14
CA THR A 330 -8.00 24.80 20.01
C THR A 330 -8.79 26.11 20.10
N ARG A 331 -8.20 27.25 19.73
CA ARG A 331 -8.87 28.57 19.74
C ARG A 331 -9.54 28.94 18.40
N GLU A 332 -9.12 28.32 17.30
CA GLU A 332 -9.66 28.58 15.94
C GLU A 332 -11.09 28.07 15.78
#